data_AF-A0A9Q4STG6-F1
#
_entry.id   AF-A0A9Q4STG6-F1
#
_cell.length_a   1.000
_cell.length_b   1.000
_cell.length_c   1.000
_cell.angle_alpha   90.00
_cell.angle_beta   90.00
_cell.angle_gamma   90.00
#
_symmetry.space_group_name_H-M   'P 1'
#
loop_
_entity.id
_entity.type
_entity.pdbx_description
1 polymer ?
#
loop_
_entity_poly.entity_id
_entity_poly.type
_entity_poly.pdbx_seq_one_letter_code
_entity_poly.pdbx_strand_id
1 'polypeptide(L)'
;MKKVLKWVLIVLVVLIIIGIFAGKDKDGSDKKPEAVKSSEQKIAMTDKEYKMAELIINNDVMNSLNGNDSQITTDYIRVTAREMQQTYASNEARGDKTYKGKNIIITGIIKSIDSSIGDIPVVSLNTGEMFSTVRLHLAKPYRDMAADLDKNQKITLACVGDSVIIGSPGLKDCKPVPAVASKITNEQMKFVNKFIKGNNEVPNEIKQIVLLAKVLGKETGDFSQCQDINSQCMNDSVKVLKSISKEKLQEEAKLLGVEM
;
A
#
# COMPACT_ATOMS: atom_id res chain seq x y z
N MET A 1 -4.41 12.24 17.21
CA MET A 1 -5.15 12.49 15.94
C MET A 1 -5.44 11.24 15.10
N LYS A 2 -4.91 10.04 15.39
CA LYS A 2 -5.26 8.79 14.65
C LYS A 2 -6.69 8.28 14.91
N LYS A 3 -7.27 8.60 16.07
CA LYS A 3 -8.61 8.09 16.47
C LYS A 3 -9.75 8.78 15.72
N VAL A 4 -9.62 10.06 15.38
CA VAL A 4 -10.72 10.82 14.75
C VAL A 4 -10.99 10.36 13.32
N LEU A 5 -9.94 10.03 12.55
CA LEU A 5 -10.06 9.49 11.19
C LEU A 5 -10.76 8.11 11.19
N LYS A 6 -10.47 7.28 12.19
CA LYS A 6 -11.09 5.97 12.39
C LYS A 6 -12.60 6.08 12.63
N TRP A 7 -13.04 7.04 13.44
CA TRP A 7 -14.46 7.23 13.72
C TRP A 7 -15.24 7.83 12.53
N VAL A 8 -14.62 8.69 11.72
CA VAL A 8 -15.26 9.26 10.53
C VAL A 8 -15.52 8.20 9.46
N LEU A 9 -14.55 7.31 9.21
CA LEU A 9 -14.70 6.20 8.26
C LEU A 9 -15.74 5.17 8.72
N ILE A 10 -15.75 4.81 10.01
CA ILE A 10 -16.73 3.87 10.57
C ILE A 10 -18.14 4.44 10.51
N VAL A 11 -18.33 5.74 10.82
CA VAL A 11 -19.65 6.39 10.72
C VAL A 11 -20.15 6.45 9.28
N LEU A 12 -19.25 6.66 8.32
CA LEU A 12 -19.60 6.65 6.88
C LEU A 12 -20.08 5.26 6.43
N VAL A 13 -19.38 4.20 6.83
CA VAL A 13 -19.74 2.80 6.51
C VAL A 13 -21.04 2.37 7.21
N VAL A 14 -21.26 2.73 8.47
CA VAL A 14 -22.48 2.35 9.22
C VAL A 14 -23.73 3.06 8.69
N LEU A 15 -23.62 4.32 8.26
CA LEU A 15 -24.74 5.04 7.66
C LEU A 15 -25.13 4.49 6.28
N ILE A 16 -24.18 3.93 5.53
CA ILE A 16 -24.44 3.25 4.25
C ILE A 16 -25.18 1.93 4.48
N ILE A 17 -24.84 1.17 5.54
CA ILE A 17 -25.52 -0.11 5.86
C ILE A 17 -26.93 0.13 6.41
N ILE A 18 -27.15 1.17 7.22
CA ILE A 18 -28.49 1.46 7.79
C ILE A 18 -29.46 1.99 6.71
N GLY A 19 -28.95 2.61 5.65
CA GLY A 19 -29.76 3.05 4.50
C GLY A 19 -30.35 1.92 3.64
N ILE A 20 -29.88 0.68 3.81
CA ILE A 20 -30.29 -0.48 2.99
C ILE A 20 -31.50 -1.24 3.58
N PHE A 21 -31.95 -0.92 4.81
CA PHE A 21 -33.02 -1.69 5.47
C PHE A 21 -34.35 -0.95 5.73
N ALA A 22 -34.56 0.26 5.20
CA ALA A 22 -35.84 0.96 5.32
C ALA A 22 -36.55 1.07 3.95
N GLY A 23 -37.16 -0.04 3.50
CA GLY A 23 -38.00 -0.06 2.30
C GLY A 23 -38.55 -1.45 1.92
N LYS A 24 -39.50 -1.97 2.69
CA LYS A 24 -40.53 -2.97 2.26
C LYS A 24 -41.51 -2.26 1.29
N ASP A 25 -42.17 -2.82 0.28
CA ASP A 25 -42.53 -4.20 -0.14
C ASP A 25 -43.07 -4.16 -1.61
N LYS A 26 -42.85 -5.24 -2.40
CA LYS A 26 -43.63 -5.82 -3.55
C LYS A 26 -43.81 -4.95 -4.82
N ASP A 27 -43.64 -5.44 -6.06
CA ASP A 27 -44.22 -6.63 -6.72
C ASP A 27 -43.41 -6.99 -8.00
N GLY A 28 -43.54 -8.23 -8.47
CA GLY A 28 -42.72 -8.82 -9.53
C GLY A 28 -43.10 -8.43 -10.96
N SER A 29 -42.12 -8.45 -11.86
CA SER A 29 -42.27 -8.86 -13.26
C SER A 29 -40.90 -8.97 -13.93
N ASP A 30 -40.64 -10.13 -14.50
CA ASP A 30 -39.46 -10.47 -15.29
C ASP A 30 -39.15 -9.42 -16.35
N LYS A 31 -37.99 -8.76 -16.22
CA LYS A 31 -37.29 -8.16 -17.34
C LYS A 31 -35.87 -8.72 -17.40
N LYS A 32 -35.65 -9.45 -18.49
CA LYS A 32 -34.37 -9.81 -19.11
C LYS A 32 -33.29 -8.76 -18.81
N PRO A 33 -32.05 -9.12 -18.45
CA PRO A 33 -31.00 -8.13 -18.21
C PRO A 33 -30.72 -7.43 -19.55
N GLU A 34 -31.18 -6.19 -19.68
CA GLU A 34 -30.67 -5.27 -20.68
C GLU A 34 -29.21 -5.00 -20.33
N ALA A 35 -28.32 -5.31 -21.27
CA ALA A 35 -26.91 -4.98 -21.17
C ALA A 35 -26.78 -3.48 -20.89
N VAL A 36 -26.26 -3.14 -19.71
CA VAL A 36 -25.87 -1.78 -19.39
C VAL A 36 -24.77 -1.40 -20.39
N LYS A 37 -25.14 -0.59 -21.39
CA LYS A 37 -24.18 0.06 -22.27
C LYS A 37 -23.34 0.99 -21.39
N SER A 38 -22.20 0.47 -20.93
CA SER A 38 -21.12 1.25 -20.33
C SER A 38 -20.68 2.27 -21.37
N SER A 39 -21.15 3.50 -21.26
CA SER A 39 -20.63 4.61 -22.05
C SER A 39 -19.16 4.76 -21.69
N GLU A 40 -18.27 4.47 -22.64
CA GLU A 40 -16.83 4.71 -22.57
C GLU A 40 -16.56 6.23 -22.52
N GLN A 41 -16.90 6.86 -21.39
CA GLN A 41 -16.68 8.28 -21.22
C GLN A 41 -15.30 8.48 -20.58
N LYS A 42 -14.37 8.98 -21.38
CA LYS A 42 -13.00 9.28 -20.95
C LYS A 42 -13.02 10.34 -19.84
N ILE A 43 -12.39 10.04 -18.71
CA ILE A 43 -12.23 10.99 -17.59
C ILE A 43 -11.03 11.86 -17.90
N ALA A 44 -11.24 13.17 -18.07
CA ALA A 44 -10.15 14.12 -18.25
C ALA A 44 -9.56 14.49 -16.90
N MET A 45 -8.31 14.11 -16.59
CA MET A 45 -7.57 14.52 -15.38
C MET A 45 -6.49 15.56 -15.71
N THR A 46 -6.22 16.48 -14.78
CA THR A 46 -5.03 17.35 -14.83
C THR A 46 -3.80 16.57 -14.38
N ASP A 47 -2.60 17.07 -14.71
CA ASP A 47 -1.33 16.48 -14.25
C ASP A 47 -1.22 16.44 -12.72
N LYS A 48 -1.78 17.45 -12.04
CA LYS A 48 -1.75 17.54 -10.58
C LYS A 48 -2.73 16.56 -9.92
N GLU A 49 -3.93 16.41 -10.47
CA GLU A 49 -4.86 15.36 -10.02
C GLU A 49 -4.26 13.97 -10.24
N TYR A 50 -3.56 13.74 -11.36
CA TYR A 50 -2.90 12.48 -11.64
C TYR A 50 -1.80 12.16 -10.61
N LYS A 51 -0.92 13.13 -10.34
CA LYS A 51 0.11 13.03 -9.28
C LYS A 51 -0.51 12.86 -7.89
N MET A 52 -1.67 13.47 -7.64
CA MET A 52 -2.37 13.32 -6.36
C MET A 52 -2.90 11.89 -6.21
N ALA A 53 -3.48 11.31 -7.26
CA ALA A 53 -3.90 9.91 -7.25
C ALA A 53 -2.71 8.95 -7.01
N GLU A 54 -1.59 9.18 -7.68
CA GLU A 54 -0.35 8.43 -7.46
C GLU A 54 0.14 8.52 -6.01
N LEU A 55 0.15 9.73 -5.43
CA LEU A 55 0.55 9.96 -4.06
C LEU A 55 -0.39 9.28 -3.05
N ILE A 56 -1.71 9.33 -3.27
CA ILE A 56 -2.71 8.66 -2.44
C ILE A 56 -2.45 7.14 -2.45
N ILE A 57 -2.27 6.55 -3.64
CA ILE A 57 -1.95 5.13 -3.79
C ILE A 57 -0.65 4.78 -3.07
N ASN A 58 0.41 5.57 -3.28
CA ASN A 58 1.70 5.32 -2.65
C ASN A 58 1.60 5.36 -1.12
N ASN A 59 0.90 6.35 -0.56
CA ASN A 59 0.69 6.47 0.87
C ASN A 59 -0.10 5.27 1.43
N ASP A 60 -1.14 4.82 0.72
CA ASP A 60 -1.95 3.68 1.14
C ASP A 60 -1.17 2.35 1.07
N VAL A 61 -0.39 2.13 0.00
CA VAL A 61 0.54 0.99 -0.11
C VAL A 61 1.59 1.02 1.01
N MET A 62 2.16 2.19 1.29
CA MET A 62 3.10 2.35 2.41
C MET A 62 2.45 2.05 3.75
N ASN A 63 1.18 2.42 3.96
CA ASN A 63 0.44 2.03 5.16
C ASN A 63 0.30 0.52 5.26
N SER A 64 -0.04 -0.15 4.16
CA SER A 64 -0.14 -1.61 4.10
C SER A 64 1.17 -2.31 4.48
N LEU A 65 2.29 -1.92 3.84
CA LEU A 65 3.62 -2.49 4.11
C LEU A 65 4.08 -2.23 5.55
N ASN A 66 3.64 -1.13 6.15
CA ASN A 66 3.91 -0.80 7.55
C ASN A 66 2.98 -1.51 8.55
N GLY A 67 1.96 -2.24 8.08
CA GLY A 67 1.00 -2.97 8.92
C GLY A 67 -0.10 -2.07 9.50
N ASN A 68 -0.37 -0.94 8.88
CA ASN A 68 -1.51 -0.08 9.19
C ASN A 68 -2.70 -0.42 8.28
N ASP A 69 -3.89 0.04 8.65
CA ASP A 69 -5.09 -0.06 7.80
C ASP A 69 -4.83 0.59 6.43
N SER A 70 -5.18 -0.12 5.36
CA SER A 70 -4.99 0.29 3.96
C SER A 70 -6.12 -0.27 3.10
N GLN A 71 -6.51 0.43 2.03
CA GLN A 71 -7.47 -0.09 1.06
C GLN A 71 -6.80 -1.06 0.08
N ILE A 72 -5.58 -0.73 -0.34
CA ILE A 72 -4.71 -1.54 -1.19
C ILE A 72 -3.87 -2.42 -0.26
N THR A 73 -4.31 -3.66 -0.08
CA THR A 73 -3.63 -4.61 0.80
C THR A 73 -2.46 -5.31 0.09
N THR A 74 -1.39 -5.56 0.85
CA THR A 74 -0.22 -6.32 0.39
C THR A 74 -0.12 -7.64 1.14
N ASP A 75 0.51 -8.64 0.54
CA ASP A 75 0.64 -10.00 1.08
C ASP A 75 1.91 -10.20 1.93
N TYR A 76 2.56 -9.10 2.34
CA TYR A 76 3.83 -9.16 3.04
C TYR A 76 3.66 -9.55 4.52
N ILE A 77 4.43 -10.55 4.94
CA ILE A 77 4.53 -10.95 6.35
C ILE A 77 5.48 -9.99 7.06
N ARG A 78 4.99 -9.32 8.10
CA ARG A 78 5.82 -8.43 8.92
C ARG A 78 6.39 -9.19 10.10
N VAL A 79 7.70 -9.13 10.28
CA VAL A 79 8.40 -9.85 11.35
C VAL A 79 9.68 -9.14 11.75
N THR A 80 10.08 -9.26 13.01
CA THR A 80 11.39 -8.81 13.46
C THR A 80 12.44 -9.91 13.33
N ALA A 81 13.72 -9.54 13.26
CA ALA A 81 14.81 -10.53 13.23
C ALA A 81 14.76 -11.50 14.42
N ARG A 82 14.39 -11.02 15.61
CA ARG A 82 14.22 -11.83 16.82
C ARG A 82 13.08 -12.85 16.68
N GLU A 83 11.90 -12.41 16.26
CA GLU A 83 10.74 -13.29 16.09
C GLU A 83 10.98 -14.37 15.03
N MET A 84 11.61 -13.98 13.91
CA MET A 84 12.00 -14.93 12.86
C MET A 84 12.97 -15.98 13.42
N GLN A 85 14.02 -15.56 14.11
CA GLN A 85 14.99 -16.48 14.74
C GLN A 85 14.30 -17.42 15.73
N GLN A 86 13.46 -16.90 16.63
CA GLN A 86 12.74 -17.71 17.62
C GLN A 86 11.82 -18.75 16.96
N THR A 87 11.18 -18.39 15.85
CA THR A 87 10.33 -19.33 15.10
C THR A 87 11.16 -20.50 14.57
N TYR A 88 12.30 -20.20 13.94
CA TYR A 88 13.21 -21.21 13.40
C TYR A 88 13.87 -22.05 14.49
N ALA A 89 14.34 -21.43 15.58
CA ALA A 89 14.94 -22.11 16.72
C ALA A 89 13.95 -23.05 17.44
N SER A 90 12.66 -22.68 17.49
CA SER A 90 11.63 -23.53 18.07
C SER A 90 11.30 -24.72 17.17
N ASN A 91 11.21 -24.51 15.85
CA ASN A 91 10.94 -25.56 14.87
C ASN A 91 11.25 -25.05 13.46
N GLU A 92 12.31 -25.60 12.85
CA GLU A 92 12.75 -25.19 11.51
C GLU A 92 11.70 -25.46 10.42
N ALA A 93 11.02 -26.61 10.45
CA ALA A 93 9.97 -26.93 9.48
C ALA A 93 8.79 -25.94 9.55
N ARG A 94 8.46 -25.45 10.75
CA ARG A 94 7.48 -24.39 10.96
C ARG A 94 7.99 -23.06 10.41
N GLY A 95 9.26 -22.73 10.64
CA GLY A 95 9.91 -21.56 10.06
C GLY A 95 9.81 -21.57 8.54
N ASP A 96 10.17 -22.69 7.91
CA ASP A 96 10.09 -22.87 6.45
C ASP A 96 8.66 -22.72 5.93
N LYS A 97 7.68 -23.38 6.56
CA LYS A 97 6.26 -23.21 6.22
C LYS A 97 5.80 -21.76 6.36
N THR A 98 6.36 -21.01 7.31
CA THR A 98 5.94 -19.65 7.63
C THR A 98 6.57 -18.62 6.69
N TYR A 99 7.87 -18.73 6.41
CA TYR A 99 8.65 -17.66 5.78
C TYR A 99 9.22 -18.01 4.40
N LYS A 100 9.64 -19.26 4.17
CA LYS A 100 10.39 -19.63 2.95
C LYS A 100 9.58 -19.34 1.69
N GLY A 101 10.19 -18.61 0.76
CA GLY A 101 9.58 -18.20 -0.50
C GLY A 101 8.50 -17.11 -0.39
N LYS A 102 8.21 -16.59 0.81
CA LYS A 102 7.17 -15.57 1.01
C LYS A 102 7.76 -14.16 1.07
N ASN A 103 6.92 -13.18 0.73
CA ASN A 103 7.22 -11.77 0.85
C ASN A 103 7.24 -11.36 2.33
N ILE A 104 8.33 -10.73 2.78
CA ILE A 104 8.57 -10.43 4.19
C ILE A 104 9.01 -8.97 4.32
N ILE A 105 8.38 -8.23 5.22
CA ILE A 105 8.93 -6.99 5.77
C ILE A 105 9.70 -7.35 7.04
N ILE A 106 11.02 -7.38 6.94
CA ILE A 106 11.92 -7.66 8.06
C ILE A 106 12.36 -6.36 8.72
N THR A 107 12.28 -6.28 10.04
CA THR A 107 12.83 -5.17 10.83
C THR A 107 13.86 -5.68 11.83
N GLY A 108 15.00 -4.99 11.96
CA GLY A 108 16.02 -5.35 12.93
C GLY A 108 17.09 -4.29 13.12
N ILE A 109 18.03 -4.59 14.01
CA ILE A 109 19.24 -3.80 14.24
C ILE A 109 20.41 -4.49 13.55
N ILE A 110 21.22 -3.76 12.80
CA ILE A 110 22.40 -4.30 12.12
C ILE A 110 23.45 -4.71 13.17
N LYS A 111 23.85 -5.98 13.14
CA LYS A 111 24.96 -6.54 13.94
C LYS A 111 26.29 -6.42 13.19
N SER A 112 26.28 -6.78 11.90
CA SER A 112 27.46 -6.70 11.03
C SER A 112 27.05 -6.52 9.57
N ILE A 113 28.01 -6.03 8.78
CA ILE A 113 27.94 -5.91 7.33
C ILE A 113 29.26 -6.50 6.85
N ASP A 114 29.18 -7.69 6.27
CA ASP A 114 30.35 -8.49 5.92
C ASP A 114 30.38 -8.76 4.42
N SER A 115 31.56 -8.84 3.82
CA SER A 115 31.71 -9.27 2.42
C SER A 115 31.67 -10.79 2.34
N SER A 116 30.84 -11.33 1.46
CA SER A 116 30.79 -12.75 1.14
C SER A 116 31.64 -13.08 -0.09
N ILE A 117 31.57 -14.33 -0.57
CA ILE A 117 32.30 -14.78 -1.76
C ILE A 117 31.92 -13.90 -2.96
N GLY A 118 32.93 -13.36 -3.64
CA GLY A 118 32.76 -12.44 -4.77
C GLY A 118 32.40 -11.01 -4.37
N ASP A 119 32.83 -10.57 -3.18
CA ASP A 119 32.65 -9.21 -2.66
C ASP A 119 31.19 -8.75 -2.58
N ILE A 120 30.28 -9.72 -2.36
CA ILE A 120 28.85 -9.43 -2.21
C ILE A 120 28.57 -9.11 -0.74
N PRO A 121 28.08 -7.91 -0.41
CA PRO A 121 27.78 -7.54 0.96
C PRO A 121 26.60 -8.37 1.51
N VAL A 122 26.74 -8.82 2.75
CA VAL A 122 25.69 -9.50 3.53
C VAL A 122 25.46 -8.72 4.81
N VAL A 123 24.23 -8.28 5.00
CA VAL A 123 23.83 -7.55 6.21
C VAL A 123 23.28 -8.56 7.21
N SER A 124 23.83 -8.60 8.43
CA SER A 124 23.40 -9.52 9.48
C SER A 124 22.66 -8.76 10.56
N LEU A 125 21.41 -9.14 10.82
CA LEU A 125 20.58 -8.55 11.87
C LEU A 125 20.78 -9.24 13.21
N ASN A 126 20.79 -8.44 14.27
CA ASN A 126 20.83 -8.89 15.64
C ASN A 126 19.50 -9.56 16.03
N THR A 127 19.58 -10.80 16.53
CA THR A 127 18.44 -11.59 17.02
C THR A 127 18.29 -11.51 18.54
N GLY A 128 19.32 -11.04 19.26
CA GLY A 128 19.45 -11.16 20.72
C GLY A 128 20.19 -12.41 21.18
N GLU A 129 20.54 -13.31 20.25
CA GLU A 129 21.36 -14.49 20.54
C GLU A 129 22.82 -14.25 20.15
N MET A 130 23.74 -14.91 20.87
CA MET A 130 25.18 -14.72 20.67
C MET A 130 25.66 -15.24 19.31
N PHE A 131 25.17 -16.42 18.90
CA PHE A 131 25.70 -17.19 17.77
C PHE A 131 24.78 -17.23 16.52
N SER A 132 23.59 -16.65 16.58
CA SER A 132 22.66 -16.61 15.44
C SER A 132 22.41 -15.18 14.96
N THR A 133 22.12 -15.03 13.67
CA THR A 133 21.71 -13.77 13.05
C THR A 133 20.64 -14.05 12.00
N VAL A 134 19.90 -13.02 11.58
CA VAL A 134 19.13 -13.09 10.33
C VAL A 134 19.96 -12.45 9.23
N ARG A 135 20.29 -13.21 8.18
CA ARG A 135 21.17 -12.78 7.10
C ARG A 135 20.36 -12.22 5.94
N LEU A 136 20.68 -11.01 5.50
CA LEU A 136 20.00 -10.33 4.40
C LEU A 136 20.91 -10.27 3.18
N HIS A 137 20.41 -10.79 2.06
CA HIS A 137 21.02 -10.66 0.75
C HIS A 137 20.25 -9.62 -0.06
N LEU A 138 20.88 -8.46 -0.27
CA LEU A 138 20.32 -7.36 -1.06
C LEU A 138 20.15 -7.76 -2.52
N ALA A 139 19.04 -7.33 -3.13
CA ALA A 139 18.83 -7.51 -4.55
C ALA A 139 19.89 -6.74 -5.34
N LYS A 140 20.26 -7.25 -6.53
CA LYS A 140 21.38 -6.71 -7.34
C LYS A 140 21.39 -5.17 -7.48
N PRO A 141 20.25 -4.50 -7.80
CA PRO A 141 20.24 -3.04 -7.98
C PRO A 141 20.46 -2.24 -6.69
N TYR A 142 20.40 -2.90 -5.52
CA TYR A 142 20.50 -2.26 -4.21
C TYR A 142 21.73 -2.72 -3.43
N ARG A 143 22.66 -3.47 -4.04
CA ARG A 143 23.84 -3.96 -3.30
C ARG A 143 24.73 -2.83 -2.78
N ASP A 144 24.88 -1.78 -3.57
CA ASP A 144 25.73 -0.64 -3.22
C ASP A 144 25.21 0.12 -1.99
N MET A 145 23.90 0.03 -1.69
CA MET A 145 23.33 0.63 -0.48
C MET A 145 23.97 0.10 0.81
N ALA A 146 24.60 -1.09 0.77
CA ALA A 146 25.28 -1.65 1.93
C ALA A 146 26.44 -0.77 2.41
N ALA A 147 27.04 0.03 1.53
CA ALA A 147 28.10 0.98 1.88
C ALA A 147 27.60 2.15 2.74
N ASP A 148 26.29 2.45 2.69
CA ASP A 148 25.64 3.51 3.45
C ASP A 148 25.03 3.01 4.78
N LEU A 149 25.23 1.73 5.11
CA LEU A 149 24.70 1.12 6.32
C LEU A 149 25.75 1.05 7.43
N ASP A 150 25.30 1.26 8.66
CA ASP A 150 26.15 1.22 9.84
C ASP A 150 25.72 0.12 10.83
N LYS A 151 26.70 -0.39 11.59
CA LYS A 151 26.38 -1.23 12.77
C LYS A 151 25.53 -0.44 13.75
N ASN A 152 24.65 -1.14 14.47
CA ASN A 152 23.66 -0.58 15.40
C ASN A 152 22.57 0.30 14.76
N GLN A 153 22.55 0.45 13.44
CA GLN A 153 21.44 1.09 12.74
C GLN A 153 20.21 0.18 12.75
N LYS A 154 19.03 0.77 12.97
CA LYS A 154 17.76 0.10 12.74
C LYS A 154 17.40 0.16 11.26
N ILE A 155 17.09 -0.99 10.65
CA ILE A 155 16.66 -1.06 9.26
C ILE A 155 15.36 -1.86 9.12
N THR A 156 14.64 -1.54 8.05
CA THR A 156 13.45 -2.26 7.60
C THR A 156 13.56 -2.48 6.09
N LEU A 157 13.51 -3.73 5.64
CA LEU A 157 13.60 -4.11 4.23
C LEU A 157 12.45 -5.04 3.85
N ALA A 158 12.11 -5.01 2.57
CA ALA A 158 11.22 -5.96 1.92
C ALA A 158 12.06 -7.05 1.26
N CYS A 159 11.89 -8.30 1.66
CA CYS A 159 12.69 -9.45 1.24
C CYS A 159 11.82 -10.65 0.89
N VAL A 160 12.45 -11.71 0.39
CA VAL A 160 11.85 -13.03 0.21
C VAL A 160 12.52 -14.01 1.18
N GLY A 161 11.73 -14.81 1.89
CA GLY A 161 12.23 -15.89 2.74
C GLY A 161 13.14 -16.85 1.99
N ASP A 162 14.32 -17.13 2.54
CA ASP A 162 15.28 -18.08 1.98
C ASP A 162 15.54 -19.25 2.95
N SER A 163 16.56 -20.05 2.67
CA SER A 163 16.95 -21.17 3.53
C SER A 163 17.66 -20.72 4.81
N VAL A 164 17.72 -21.62 5.80
CA VAL A 164 18.57 -21.48 6.99
C VAL A 164 19.98 -21.95 6.68
N ILE A 165 20.99 -21.21 7.16
CA ILE A 165 22.40 -21.60 7.06
C ILE A 165 22.98 -21.62 8.47
N ILE A 166 23.36 -22.82 8.96
CA ILE A 166 23.96 -23.01 10.30
C ILE A 166 23.10 -22.33 11.39
N GLY A 167 21.81 -22.66 11.44
CA GLY A 167 20.87 -22.12 12.45
C GLY A 167 20.54 -20.62 12.33
N SER A 168 21.03 -19.95 11.28
CA SER A 168 20.73 -18.54 10.97
C SER A 168 19.79 -18.45 9.76
N PRO A 169 18.57 -17.90 9.91
CA PRO A 169 17.64 -17.68 8.81
C PRO A 169 18.20 -16.73 7.76
N GLY A 170 18.04 -17.10 6.49
CA GLY A 170 18.40 -16.27 5.34
C GLY A 170 17.20 -15.58 4.72
N LEU A 171 17.44 -14.38 4.21
CA LEU A 171 16.51 -13.62 3.37
C LEU A 171 17.23 -13.17 2.10
N LYS A 172 16.52 -13.23 0.97
CA LYS A 172 17.05 -12.85 -0.35
C LYS A 172 16.18 -11.80 -1.03
N ASP A 173 16.71 -11.27 -2.13
CA ASP A 173 16.03 -10.24 -2.94
C ASP A 173 15.56 -9.05 -2.09
N CYS A 174 16.36 -8.67 -1.09
CA CYS A 174 16.04 -7.61 -0.14
C CYS A 174 16.13 -6.23 -0.81
N LYS A 175 15.10 -5.40 -0.60
CA LYS A 175 14.91 -4.09 -1.23
C LYS A 175 14.44 -3.06 -0.19
N PRO A 176 14.76 -1.77 -0.38
CA PRO A 176 14.14 -0.71 0.40
C PRO A 176 12.61 -0.76 0.27
N VAL A 177 11.90 -0.64 1.39
CA VAL A 177 10.42 -0.59 1.40
C VAL A 177 9.87 0.49 0.46
N PRO A 178 10.42 1.72 0.39
CA PRO A 178 9.95 2.73 -0.55
C PRO A 178 10.07 2.31 -2.02
N ALA A 179 11.08 1.52 -2.38
CA ALA A 179 11.24 1.02 -3.75
C ALA A 179 10.18 -0.03 -4.11
N VAL A 180 9.84 -0.91 -3.16
CA VAL A 180 8.73 -1.86 -3.33
C VAL A 180 7.39 -1.14 -3.41
N ALA A 181 7.15 -0.15 -2.55
CA ALA A 181 5.95 0.66 -2.59
C ALA A 181 5.78 1.35 -3.95
N SER A 182 6.84 1.99 -4.46
CA SER A 182 6.84 2.64 -5.77
C SER A 182 6.52 1.67 -6.90
N LYS A 183 7.07 0.44 -6.85
CA LYS A 183 6.74 -0.61 -7.83
C LYS A 183 5.25 -0.97 -7.79
N ILE A 184 4.69 -1.19 -6.59
CA ILE A 184 3.27 -1.52 -6.43
C ILE A 184 2.41 -0.34 -6.88
N THR A 185 2.76 0.90 -6.51
CA THR A 185 2.10 2.12 -6.97
C THR A 185 2.03 2.17 -8.49
N ASN A 186 3.14 1.91 -9.18
CA ASN A 186 3.18 1.90 -10.65
C ASN A 186 2.26 0.84 -11.25
N GLU A 187 2.16 -0.34 -10.64
CA GLU A 187 1.19 -1.36 -11.05
C GLU A 187 -0.26 -0.89 -10.85
N GLN A 188 -0.56 -0.24 -9.72
CA GLN A 188 -1.90 0.30 -9.44
C GLN A 188 -2.26 1.47 -10.37
N MET A 189 -1.29 2.31 -10.73
CA MET A 189 -1.49 3.40 -11.70
C MET A 189 -1.86 2.87 -13.10
N LYS A 190 -1.57 1.61 -13.44
CA LYS A 190 -2.10 0.99 -14.66
C LYS A 190 -3.63 0.87 -14.62
N PHE A 191 -4.22 0.59 -13.46
CA PHE A 191 -5.67 0.60 -13.29
C PHE A 191 -6.25 2.01 -13.34
N VAL A 192 -5.58 3.00 -12.72
CA VAL A 192 -5.96 4.41 -12.87
C VAL A 192 -6.00 4.78 -14.35
N ASN A 193 -4.94 4.46 -15.10
CA ASN A 193 -4.85 4.72 -16.53
C ASN A 193 -5.93 4.00 -17.36
N LYS A 194 -6.34 2.79 -16.98
CA LYS A 194 -7.46 2.08 -17.60
C LYS A 194 -8.78 2.80 -17.33
N PHE A 195 -9.03 3.14 -16.06
CA PHE A 195 -10.25 3.81 -15.62
C PHE A 195 -10.46 5.15 -16.30
N ILE A 196 -9.43 6.01 -16.33
CA ILE A 196 -9.55 7.32 -16.95
C ILE A 196 -9.74 7.25 -18.48
N LYS A 197 -9.36 6.13 -19.11
CA LYS A 197 -9.59 5.87 -20.53
C LYS A 197 -10.99 5.29 -20.82
N GLY A 198 -11.84 5.16 -19.80
CA GLY A 198 -13.22 4.68 -19.93
C GLY A 198 -13.40 3.18 -19.65
N ASN A 199 -12.35 2.46 -19.23
CA ASN A 199 -12.47 1.06 -18.84
C ASN A 199 -12.84 0.93 -17.36
N ASN A 200 -14.07 0.49 -17.09
CA ASN A 200 -14.64 0.38 -15.74
C ASN A 200 -14.29 -0.94 -15.01
N GLU A 201 -13.59 -1.88 -15.66
CA GLU A 201 -13.12 -3.15 -15.10
C GLU A 201 -11.83 -2.95 -14.28
N VAL A 202 -11.96 -2.17 -13.21
CA VAL A 202 -10.88 -1.86 -12.27
C VAL A 202 -11.36 -2.03 -10.83
N PRO A 203 -10.45 -2.24 -9.86
CA PRO A 203 -10.82 -2.31 -8.45
C PRO A 203 -11.59 -1.07 -7.98
N ASN A 204 -12.54 -1.23 -7.06
CA ASN A 204 -13.39 -0.13 -6.59
C ASN A 204 -12.58 0.96 -5.86
N GLU A 205 -11.53 0.54 -5.15
CA GLU A 205 -10.59 1.42 -4.45
C GLU A 205 -9.93 2.39 -5.44
N ILE A 206 -9.60 1.93 -6.65
CA ILE A 206 -9.00 2.77 -7.71
C ILE A 206 -10.01 3.80 -8.20
N LYS A 207 -11.27 3.42 -8.39
CA LYS A 207 -12.35 4.36 -8.77
C LYS A 207 -12.54 5.45 -7.71
N GLN A 208 -12.55 5.05 -6.44
CA GLN A 208 -12.66 5.98 -5.31
C GLN A 208 -11.45 6.92 -5.21
N ILE A 209 -10.24 6.44 -5.49
CA ILE A 209 -9.04 7.28 -5.50
C ILE A 209 -9.11 8.32 -6.62
N VAL A 210 -9.54 7.94 -7.82
CA VAL A 210 -9.71 8.89 -8.94
C VAL A 210 -10.78 9.92 -8.61
N LEU A 211 -11.92 9.49 -8.06
CA LEU A 211 -12.97 10.38 -7.57
C LEU A 211 -12.42 11.37 -6.54
N LEU A 212 -11.67 10.88 -5.56
CA LEU A 212 -11.09 11.72 -4.52
C LEU A 212 -10.12 12.75 -5.09
N ALA A 213 -9.20 12.34 -5.97
CA ALA A 213 -8.25 13.24 -6.61
C ALA A 213 -8.96 14.34 -7.42
N LYS A 214 -10.03 13.97 -8.14
CA LYS A 214 -10.88 14.88 -8.92
C LYS A 214 -11.58 15.93 -8.05
N VAL A 215 -12.23 15.46 -7.00
CA VAL A 215 -12.95 16.32 -6.05
C VAL A 215 -11.99 17.29 -5.37
N LEU A 216 -10.83 16.81 -4.92
CA LEU A 216 -9.79 17.66 -4.34
C LEU A 216 -9.27 18.69 -5.36
N GLY A 217 -9.04 18.28 -6.61
CA GLY A 217 -8.64 19.18 -7.68
C GLY A 217 -9.65 20.31 -7.87
N LYS A 218 -10.94 20.00 -7.97
CA LYS A 218 -12.00 21.01 -8.12
C LYS A 218 -12.06 21.99 -6.95
N GLU A 219 -12.08 21.49 -5.72
CA GLU A 219 -12.28 22.33 -4.53
C GLU A 219 -11.04 23.15 -4.15
N THR A 220 -9.84 22.73 -4.59
CA THR A 220 -8.58 23.45 -4.34
C THR A 220 -8.14 24.35 -5.51
N GLY A 221 -8.94 24.41 -6.59
CA GLY A 221 -8.57 25.11 -7.82
C GLY A 221 -7.32 24.52 -8.46
N ASP A 222 -7.36 23.21 -8.74
CA ASP A 222 -6.26 22.38 -9.25
C ASP A 222 -4.98 22.49 -8.40
N PHE A 223 -5.15 22.37 -7.08
CA PHE A 223 -4.08 22.46 -6.09
C PHE A 223 -3.23 23.73 -6.28
N SER A 224 -3.88 24.86 -6.53
CA SER A 224 -3.23 26.15 -6.81
C SER A 224 -2.27 26.62 -5.71
N GLN A 225 -2.57 26.24 -4.46
CA GLN A 225 -1.76 26.58 -3.28
C GLN A 225 -0.55 25.65 -3.08
N CYS A 226 -0.46 24.57 -3.86
CA CYS A 226 0.66 23.63 -3.78
C CYS A 226 1.71 23.97 -4.83
N GLN A 227 2.96 24.19 -4.38
CA GLN A 227 4.11 24.26 -5.27
C GLN A 227 4.32 22.91 -5.97
N ASP A 228 4.29 21.82 -5.21
CA ASP A 228 4.42 20.44 -5.68
C ASP A 228 3.39 19.52 -5.02
N ILE A 229 3.01 18.45 -5.72
CA ILE A 229 2.14 17.41 -5.17
C ILE A 229 2.98 16.47 -4.31
N ASN A 230 2.99 16.74 -3.00
CA ASN A 230 3.71 15.97 -1.99
C ASN A 230 2.81 15.71 -0.76
N SER A 231 3.34 15.04 0.26
CA SER A 231 2.58 14.70 1.47
C SER A 231 1.99 15.91 2.19
N GLN A 232 2.66 17.07 2.14
CA GLN A 232 2.13 18.30 2.75
C GLN A 232 0.93 18.81 1.95
N CYS A 233 1.05 18.90 0.63
CA CYS A 233 -0.07 19.28 -0.25
C CYS A 233 -1.28 18.35 -0.06
N MET A 234 -1.05 17.04 0.02
CA MET A 234 -2.09 16.05 0.28
C MET A 234 -2.79 16.32 1.63
N ASN A 235 -2.02 16.50 2.70
CA ASN A 235 -2.57 16.77 4.03
C ASN A 235 -3.41 18.04 4.07
N ASP A 236 -2.96 19.10 3.39
CA ASP A 236 -3.70 20.36 3.32
C ASP A 236 -4.96 20.24 2.46
N SER A 237 -4.88 19.53 1.34
CA SER A 237 -6.03 19.25 0.46
C SER A 237 -7.09 18.41 1.17
N VAL A 238 -6.66 17.39 1.92
CA VAL A 238 -7.56 16.51 2.70
C VAL A 238 -8.31 17.26 3.80
N LYS A 239 -7.79 18.39 4.31
CA LYS A 239 -8.55 19.24 5.25
C LYS A 239 -9.81 19.81 4.60
N VAL A 240 -9.77 20.08 3.29
CA VAL A 240 -10.92 20.57 2.52
C VAL A 240 -12.02 19.53 2.43
N LEU A 241 -11.72 18.21 2.50
CA LEU A 241 -12.75 17.15 2.47
C LEU A 241 -13.84 17.35 3.54
N LYS A 242 -13.49 17.92 4.70
CA LYS A 242 -14.46 18.18 5.77
C LYS A 242 -15.49 19.24 5.40
N SER A 243 -15.16 20.15 4.49
CA SER A 243 -16.07 21.16 3.97
C SER A 243 -16.81 20.72 2.70
N ILE A 244 -16.50 19.54 2.16
CA ILE A 244 -17.17 19.02 0.96
C ILE A 244 -18.49 18.38 1.38
N SER A 245 -19.58 18.87 0.82
CA SER A 245 -20.91 18.33 1.09
C SER A 245 -21.08 16.95 0.44
N LYS A 246 -21.95 16.12 1.01
CA LYS A 246 -22.21 14.77 0.47
C LYS A 246 -22.78 14.84 -0.95
N GLU A 247 -23.55 15.88 -1.24
CA GLU A 247 -24.17 16.12 -2.54
C GLU A 247 -23.10 16.36 -3.61
N LYS A 248 -22.07 17.17 -3.31
CA LYS A 248 -20.94 17.40 -4.23
C LYS A 248 -20.17 16.11 -4.54
N LEU A 249 -19.94 15.27 -3.53
CA LEU A 249 -19.30 13.97 -3.71
C LEU A 249 -20.15 13.03 -4.56
N GLN A 250 -21.46 12.97 -4.33
CA GLN A 250 -22.41 12.16 -5.09
C GLN A 250 -22.52 12.61 -6.55
N GLU A 251 -22.54 13.92 -6.78
CA GLU A 251 -22.58 14.51 -8.11
C GLU A 251 -21.33 14.10 -8.90
N GLU A 252 -20.15 14.26 -8.31
CA GLU A 252 -18.90 13.86 -8.98
C GLU A 252 -18.82 12.34 -9.17
N ALA A 253 -19.24 11.55 -8.19
CA ALA A 253 -19.27 10.08 -8.30
C ALA A 253 -20.16 9.64 -9.46
N LYS A 254 -21.34 10.25 -9.61
CA LYS A 254 -22.25 10.00 -10.73
C LYS A 254 -21.66 10.41 -12.07
N LEU A 255 -20.95 11.54 -12.14
CA LEU A 255 -20.26 12.00 -13.34
C LEU A 255 -19.15 11.04 -13.78
N LEU A 256 -18.47 10.41 -12.81
CA LEU A 256 -17.36 9.49 -13.07
C LEU A 256 -17.78 8.01 -13.16
N GLY A 257 -19.07 7.69 -12.95
CA GLY A 257 -19.55 6.30 -12.93
C GLY A 257 -19.00 5.48 -11.76
N VAL A 258 -18.80 6.12 -10.61
CA VAL A 258 -18.30 5.51 -9.38
C VAL A 258 -19.45 5.27 -8.41
N GLU A 259 -19.56 4.05 -7.90
CA GLU A 259 -20.51 3.69 -6.84
C GLU A 259 -19.97 4.18 -5.49
N MET A 260 -20.82 4.84 -4.69
CA MET A 260 -20.48 5.34 -3.36
C MET A 260 -20.94 4.42 -2.24
#